data_AF-A0A6P0YI98-F1
#
_entry.id   AF-A0A6P0YI98-F1
#
_cell.length_a   1.000
_cell.length_b   1.000
_cell.length_c   1.000
_cell.angle_alpha   90.00
_cell.angle_beta   90.00
_cell.angle_gamma   90.00
#
_symmetry.space_group_name_H-M   'P 1'
#
loop_
_entity.id
_entity.type
_entity.pdbx_description
1 polymer ?
#
loop_
_entity_poly.entity_id
_entity_poly.type
_entity_poly.pdbx_seq_one_letter_code
_entity_poly.pdbx_strand_id
1 'polypeptide(L)'
;MVMQPVRQLFGDTKTILLSPDAALNLIPFEALVDENNQYLVENYQITYLTSGRDLLRQNPKNNRQTPLVIANLKYQQQGEKVALENYRSIDLSNRVFLPLGGTQEEAETISHIKSGSIGVIKPEFSATNGTGL
;
A
#
# COMPACT_ATOMS: atom_id res chain seq x y z
N MET A 1 27.79 10.21 3.32
CA MET A 1 26.35 10.14 2.95
C MET A 1 25.48 10.10 4.19
N VAL A 2 24.19 10.49 4.10
CA VAL A 2 23.28 10.65 5.27
C VAL A 2 23.10 9.35 6.08
N MET A 3 23.08 8.19 5.42
CA MET A 3 22.85 6.88 6.07
C MET A 3 24.14 6.16 6.50
N GLN A 4 25.31 6.71 6.19
CA GLN A 4 26.61 6.10 6.47
C GLN A 4 26.85 5.77 7.96
N PRO A 5 26.46 6.60 8.94
CA PRO A 5 26.71 6.32 10.36
C PRO A 5 25.95 5.10 10.88
N VAL A 6 24.74 4.87 10.38
CA VAL A 6 23.87 3.77 10.85
C VAL A 6 24.09 2.49 10.05
N ARG A 7 24.73 2.57 8.88
CA ARG A 7 24.98 1.42 8.00
C ARG A 7 25.83 0.33 8.61
N GLN A 8 26.82 0.73 9.43
CA GLN A 8 27.69 -0.21 10.14
C GLN A 8 26.91 -1.11 11.12
N LEU A 9 25.71 -0.69 11.53
CA LEU A 9 24.85 -1.42 12.45
C LEU A 9 23.92 -2.43 11.76
N PHE A 10 23.79 -2.36 10.43
CA PHE A 10 22.80 -3.19 9.71
C PHE A 10 23.28 -4.62 9.47
N GLY A 11 24.59 -4.87 9.40
CA GLY A 11 25.12 -6.20 9.08
C GLY A 11 24.48 -6.78 7.82
N ASP A 12 23.94 -8.00 7.91
CA ASP A 12 23.26 -8.70 6.80
C ASP A 12 21.75 -8.41 6.70
N THR A 13 21.25 -7.43 7.44
CA THR A 13 19.81 -7.11 7.51
C THR A 13 19.32 -6.50 6.21
N LYS A 14 18.28 -7.09 5.60
CA LYS A 14 17.63 -6.55 4.40
C LYS A 14 16.35 -5.76 4.68
N THR A 15 15.78 -5.88 5.88
CA THR A 15 14.54 -5.20 6.26
C THR A 15 14.81 -4.16 7.33
N ILE A 16 14.48 -2.90 7.05
CA ILE A 16 14.70 -1.77 7.95
C ILE A 16 13.34 -1.25 8.40
N LEU A 17 13.13 -1.25 9.72
CA LEU A 17 11.97 -0.60 10.33
C LEU A 17 12.42 0.78 10.82
N LEU A 18 11.92 1.84 10.18
CA LEU A 18 12.37 3.21 10.41
C LEU A 18 11.27 3.99 11.12
N SER A 19 11.57 4.57 12.28
CA SER A 19 10.67 5.50 12.96
C SER A 19 11.32 6.89 13.00
N PRO A 20 11.17 7.68 11.93
CA PRO A 20 11.77 9.00 11.83
C PRO A 20 10.96 10.03 12.62
N ASP A 21 11.63 11.03 13.19
CA ASP A 21 10.96 12.07 13.96
C ASP A 21 10.39 13.17 13.05
N ALA A 22 9.17 13.61 13.35
CA ALA A 22 8.46 14.74 12.74
C ALA A 22 8.73 14.93 11.22
N ALA A 23 9.46 16.00 10.86
CA ALA A 23 9.70 16.39 9.47
C ALA A 23 10.51 15.35 8.66
N LEU A 24 11.26 14.47 9.33
CA LEU A 24 11.99 13.40 8.67
C LEU A 24 11.05 12.36 8.06
N ASN A 25 9.80 12.28 8.51
CA ASN A 25 8.81 11.37 7.94
C ASN A 25 8.39 11.75 6.50
N LEU A 26 8.82 12.91 5.99
CA LEU A 26 8.60 13.33 4.60
C LEU A 26 9.77 12.97 3.68
N ILE A 27 10.89 12.49 4.23
CA ILE A 27 12.06 12.14 3.45
C ILE A 27 11.87 10.72 2.90
N PRO A 28 11.97 10.50 1.57
CA PRO A 28 11.97 9.16 1.01
C PRO A 28 13.35 8.53 1.24
N PHE A 29 13.55 7.89 2.39
CA PHE A 29 14.83 7.23 2.74
C PHE A 29 15.19 6.13 1.74
N GLU A 30 14.20 5.49 1.12
CA GLU A 30 14.36 4.51 0.03
C GLU A 30 15.11 5.08 -1.17
N ALA A 31 14.90 6.37 -1.47
CA ALA A 31 15.49 7.07 -2.60
C ALA A 31 16.86 7.69 -2.28
N LEU A 32 17.36 7.53 -1.05
CA LEU A 32 18.71 7.96 -0.73
C LEU A 32 19.72 7.03 -1.40
N VAL A 33 20.83 7.62 -1.85
CA VAL A 33 21.96 6.89 -2.42
C VAL A 33 22.98 6.51 -1.36
N ASP A 34 23.59 5.36 -1.56
CA ASP A 34 24.60 4.80 -0.68
C ASP A 34 26.03 5.07 -1.13
N GLU A 35 27.03 4.60 -0.37
CA GLU A 35 28.45 4.83 -0.70
C GLU A 35 28.88 4.27 -2.05
N ASN A 36 28.12 3.31 -2.60
CA ASN A 36 28.35 2.70 -3.91
C ASN A 36 27.51 3.36 -5.02
N ASN A 37 26.85 4.48 -4.72
CA ASN A 37 25.96 5.22 -5.62
C ASN A 37 24.74 4.40 -6.09
N GLN A 38 24.24 3.52 -5.22
CA GLN A 38 23.02 2.72 -5.41
C GLN A 38 21.89 3.25 -4.54
N TYR A 39 20.65 3.11 -4.99
CA TYR A 39 19.50 3.51 -4.20
C TYR A 39 19.24 2.50 -3.08
N LEU A 40 18.87 2.98 -1.89
CA LEU A 40 18.60 2.09 -0.76
C LEU A 40 17.45 1.11 -1.04
N VAL A 41 16.47 1.50 -1.85
CA VAL A 41 15.34 0.63 -2.27
C VAL A 41 15.79 -0.64 -3.01
N GLU A 42 16.96 -0.61 -3.66
CA GLU A 42 17.46 -1.76 -4.44
C GLU A 42 17.96 -2.87 -3.53
N ASN A 43 18.44 -2.51 -2.34
CA ASN A 43 19.12 -3.42 -1.42
C ASN A 43 18.31 -3.67 -0.13
N TYR A 44 17.40 -2.77 0.23
CA TYR A 44 16.68 -2.79 1.50
C TYR A 44 15.17 -2.62 1.31
N GLN A 45 14.40 -3.40 2.06
CA GLN A 45 12.98 -3.17 2.28
C GLN A 45 12.81 -2.27 3.48
N ILE A 46 12.44 -1.01 3.26
CA ILE A 46 12.21 -0.03 4.32
C ILE A 46 10.71 0.04 4.63
N THR A 47 10.37 0.05 5.93
CA THR A 47 8.99 0.23 6.40
C THR A 47 8.98 1.32 7.46
N TYR A 48 8.14 2.34 7.26
CA TYR A 48 7.98 3.44 8.21
C TYR A 48 7.06 3.05 9.37
N LEU A 49 7.50 3.38 10.57
CA LEU A 49 6.75 3.23 11.81
C LEU A 49 6.53 4.60 12.43
N THR A 50 5.32 4.85 12.91
CA THR A 50 5.01 6.09 13.65
C THR A 50 5.64 6.10 15.05
N SER A 51 5.84 4.92 15.66
CA SER A 51 6.59 4.75 16.92
C SER A 51 6.93 3.27 17.15
N GLY A 52 7.83 2.97 18.08
CA GLY A 52 8.16 1.59 18.47
C GLY A 52 6.98 0.78 19.01
N ARG A 53 5.89 1.42 19.47
CA ARG A 53 4.67 0.73 19.89
C ARG A 53 3.98 -0.02 18.75
N ASP A 54 4.21 0.40 17.50
CA ASP A 54 3.61 -0.24 16.34
C ASP A 54 4.13 -1.67 16.12
N LEU A 55 5.34 -1.97 16.59
CA LEU A 55 5.92 -3.32 16.58
C LEU A 55 5.08 -4.33 17.37
N LEU A 56 4.42 -3.89 18.45
CA LEU A 56 3.60 -4.76 19.31
C LEU A 56 2.30 -5.21 18.61
N ARG A 57 1.87 -4.49 17.56
CA ARG A 57 0.67 -4.83 16.78
C ARG A 57 0.97 -5.79 15.64
N GLN A 58 2.24 -5.97 15.29
CA GLN A 58 2.66 -6.93 14.28
C GLN A 58 2.57 -8.34 14.87
N ASN A 59 1.37 -8.90 14.83
CA ASN A 59 1.18 -10.33 14.98
C ASN A 59 1.16 -10.92 13.58
N PRO A 60 2.24 -11.55 13.09
CA PRO A 60 2.27 -12.17 11.78
C PRO A 60 1.43 -13.45 11.85
N LYS A 61 0.11 -13.32 11.96
CA LYS A 61 -0.79 -14.37 11.55
C LYS A 61 -0.54 -14.53 10.06
N ASN A 62 0.11 -15.64 9.70
CA ASN A 62 0.31 -16.08 8.33
C ASN A 62 -1.06 -16.38 7.73
N ASN A 63 -1.79 -15.33 7.36
CA ASN A 63 -3.09 -15.41 6.76
C ASN A 63 -2.84 -15.74 5.29
N ARG A 64 -2.76 -17.05 5.01
CA ARG A 64 -2.54 -17.61 3.67
C ARG A 64 -3.78 -17.50 2.79
N GLN A 65 -4.40 -16.32 2.76
CA GLN A 65 -5.47 -16.06 1.83
C GLN A 65 -4.89 -15.96 0.42
N THR A 66 -5.64 -16.53 -0.51
CA THR A 66 -5.42 -16.36 -1.94
C THR A 66 -5.31 -14.86 -2.27
N PRO A 67 -4.23 -14.41 -2.92
CA PRO A 67 -4.08 -13.01 -3.30
C PRO A 67 -5.26 -12.55 -4.18
N LEU A 68 -5.82 -11.40 -3.86
CA LEU A 68 -6.94 -10.78 -4.55
C LEU A 68 -6.45 -9.49 -5.22
N VAL A 69 -6.67 -9.39 -6.54
CA VAL A 69 -6.40 -8.16 -7.29
C VAL A 69 -7.74 -7.50 -7.62
N ILE A 70 -7.85 -6.23 -7.27
CA ILE A 70 -9.04 -5.40 -7.53
C ILE A 70 -8.56 -4.26 -8.42
N ALA A 71 -9.24 -4.06 -9.55
CA ALA A 71 -8.88 -3.04 -10.53
C ALA A 71 -10.11 -2.37 -11.13
N ASN A 72 -9.89 -1.19 -11.73
CA ASN A 72 -10.90 -0.39 -12.40
C ASN A 72 -12.18 -0.21 -11.55
N LEU A 73 -12.00 0.23 -10.31
CA LEU A 73 -13.09 0.51 -9.38
C LEU A 73 -14.09 1.51 -10.01
N LYS A 74 -15.38 1.29 -9.75
CA LYS A 74 -16.47 2.17 -10.20
C LYS A 74 -16.53 3.43 -9.34
N TYR A 75 -15.62 4.37 -9.54
CA TYR A 75 -15.57 5.62 -8.77
C TYR A 75 -16.74 6.58 -9.02
N GLN A 76 -17.48 6.39 -10.12
CA GLN A 76 -18.64 7.21 -10.46
C GLN A 76 -19.91 6.81 -9.67
N GLN A 77 -19.89 5.67 -8.97
CA GLN A 77 -20.99 5.22 -8.15
C GLN A 77 -20.78 5.71 -6.70
N GLN A 78 -21.46 6.80 -6.35
CA GLN A 78 -21.34 7.37 -5.00
C GLN A 78 -22.10 6.50 -3.99
N GLY A 79 -21.41 6.11 -2.91
CA GLY A 79 -22.05 5.47 -1.76
C GLY A 79 -22.86 6.46 -0.92
N GLU A 80 -23.52 5.97 0.12
CA GLU A 80 -24.27 6.80 1.06
C GLU A 80 -23.34 7.83 1.73
N LYS A 81 -23.70 9.11 1.66
CA LYS A 81 -22.93 10.19 2.29
C LYS A 81 -23.15 10.13 3.80
N VAL A 82 -22.17 9.62 4.54
CA VAL A 82 -22.18 9.67 6.00
C VAL A 82 -21.64 11.03 6.45
N ALA A 83 -22.51 11.88 6.98
CA ALA A 83 -22.12 13.17 7.54
C ALA A 83 -21.36 12.96 8.86
N LEU A 84 -20.10 13.38 8.91
CA LEU A 84 -19.29 13.42 10.13
C LEU A 84 -19.18 14.87 10.58
N GLU A 85 -19.71 15.19 11.76
CA GLU A 85 -19.99 16.56 12.20
C GLU A 85 -18.77 17.48 12.40
N ASN A 86 -17.52 16.99 12.30
CA ASN A 86 -16.34 17.75 12.72
C ASN A 86 -15.08 17.62 11.83
N TYR A 87 -15.20 17.43 10.52
CA TYR A 87 -14.04 17.44 9.62
C TYR A 87 -13.82 18.80 8.93
N ARG A 88 -12.74 19.50 9.31
CA ARG A 88 -12.16 20.60 8.50
C ARG A 88 -11.27 20.00 7.41
N SER A 89 -11.88 19.57 6.31
CA SER A 89 -11.19 18.94 5.18
C SER A 89 -11.58 19.60 3.87
N ILE A 90 -10.70 19.51 2.87
CA ILE A 90 -11.01 19.74 1.46
C ILE A 90 -12.31 19.01 1.11
N ASP A 91 -13.26 19.73 0.51
CA ASP A 91 -14.54 19.19 0.08
C ASP A 91 -14.35 18.29 -1.15
N LEU A 92 -14.32 16.99 -0.90
CA LEU A 92 -14.27 15.93 -1.90
C LEU A 92 -15.68 15.45 -2.30
N SER A 93 -16.75 16.02 -1.73
CA SER A 93 -18.11 15.48 -1.83
C SER A 93 -18.72 15.58 -3.25
N ASN A 94 -18.16 16.45 -4.09
CA ASN A 94 -18.56 16.66 -5.49
C ASN A 94 -17.49 16.24 -6.51
N ARG A 95 -16.40 15.59 -6.07
CA ARG A 95 -15.36 15.10 -6.97
C ARG A 95 -15.79 13.77 -7.58
N VAL A 96 -15.99 13.76 -8.89
CA VAL A 96 -16.19 12.54 -9.67
C VAL A 96 -14.83 12.14 -10.25
N PHE A 97 -14.38 10.93 -9.93
CA PHE A 97 -13.20 10.35 -10.56
C PHE A 97 -13.63 9.51 -11.76
N LEU A 98 -12.90 9.66 -12.87
CA LEU A 98 -13.10 8.83 -14.05
C LEU A 98 -12.63 7.39 -13.77
N PRO A 99 -13.19 6.39 -14.48
CA PRO A 99 -12.70 5.02 -14.38
C PRO A 99 -11.21 4.96 -14.75
N LEU A 100 -10.46 4.18 -13.99
CA LEU A 100 -9.02 4.00 -14.19
C LEU A 100 -8.77 2.76 -15.05
N GLY A 101 -9.20 2.83 -16.33
CA GLY A 101 -9.15 1.69 -17.26
C GLY A 101 -7.78 1.01 -17.36
N GLY A 102 -6.69 1.79 -17.29
CA GLY A 102 -5.32 1.24 -17.29
C GLY A 102 -5.05 0.26 -16.14
N THR A 103 -5.65 0.46 -14.96
CA THR A 103 -5.49 -0.47 -13.83
C THR A 103 -6.10 -1.85 -14.12
N GLN A 104 -7.09 -1.93 -15.03
CA GLN A 104 -7.64 -3.21 -15.48
C GLN A 104 -6.61 -3.99 -16.31
N GLU A 105 -5.96 -3.31 -17.26
CA GLU A 105 -4.93 -3.91 -18.11
C GLU A 105 -3.74 -4.40 -17.27
N GLU A 106 -3.35 -3.61 -16.26
CA GLU A 106 -2.30 -3.99 -15.30
C GLU A 106 -2.70 -5.23 -14.49
N ALA A 107 -3.93 -5.27 -13.96
CA ALA A 107 -4.42 -6.42 -13.19
C ALA A 107 -4.52 -7.71 -14.01
N GLU A 108 -4.99 -7.60 -15.25
CA GLU A 108 -5.01 -8.72 -16.19
C GLU A 108 -3.58 -9.21 -16.44
N THR A 109 -2.62 -8.32 -16.67
CA THR A 109 -1.20 -8.69 -16.85
C THR A 109 -0.63 -9.39 -15.61
N ILE A 110 -0.88 -8.89 -14.41
CA ILE A 110 -0.40 -9.48 -13.14
C ILE A 110 -0.98 -10.88 -12.92
N SER A 111 -2.25 -11.10 -13.30
CA SER A 111 -2.89 -12.40 -13.15
C SER A 111 -2.21 -13.51 -13.97
N HIS A 112 -1.59 -13.17 -15.10
CA HIS A 112 -0.88 -14.11 -15.96
C HIS A 112 0.56 -14.41 -15.49
N ILE A 113 1.18 -13.51 -14.72
CA ILE A 113 2.59 -13.63 -14.31
C ILE A 113 2.78 -14.53 -13.09
N LYS A 114 1.75 -14.69 -12.22
CA LYS A 114 1.86 -15.52 -11.00
C LYS A 114 1.21 -16.89 -11.14
N SER A 115 1.98 -17.93 -10.80
CA SER A 115 1.60 -19.35 -10.82
C SER A 115 0.60 -19.79 -9.72
N GLY A 116 -0.13 -18.87 -9.12
CA GLY A 116 -1.13 -19.15 -8.08
C GLY A 116 -2.48 -18.61 -8.50
N SER A 117 -3.57 -19.24 -8.05
CA SER A 117 -4.92 -18.73 -8.27
C SER A 117 -4.98 -17.29 -7.75
N ILE A 118 -5.09 -16.30 -8.63
CA ILE A 118 -5.35 -14.91 -8.24
C ILE A 118 -6.81 -14.64 -8.58
N GLY A 119 -7.60 -14.23 -7.59
CA GLY A 119 -8.93 -13.69 -7.87
C GLY A 119 -8.76 -12.30 -8.48
N VAL A 120 -9.27 -12.08 -9.69
CA VAL A 120 -9.43 -10.73 -10.26
C VAL A 120 -10.89 -10.35 -10.12
N ILE A 121 -11.18 -9.37 -9.25
CA ILE A 121 -12.53 -8.80 -9.18
C ILE A 121 -12.64 -7.76 -10.27
N LYS A 122 -13.37 -8.08 -11.33
CA LYS A 122 -13.79 -7.14 -12.34
C LYS A 122 -14.98 -6.31 -11.83
N PRO A 123 -15.09 -5.03 -12.21
CA PRO A 123 -16.09 -4.10 -11.68
C PRO A 123 -17.56 -4.50 -11.93
N GLU A 124 -17.84 -5.50 -12.75
CA GLU A 124 -19.16 -6.14 -12.88
C GLU A 124 -19.56 -7.03 -11.70
N PHE A 125 -18.75 -7.16 -10.64
CA PHE A 125 -19.16 -7.89 -9.43
C PHE A 125 -20.26 -7.14 -8.67
N SER A 126 -21.51 -7.37 -9.09
CA SER A 126 -22.67 -7.18 -8.25
C SER A 126 -22.65 -8.30 -7.22
N ALA A 127 -22.44 -7.98 -5.95
CA ALA A 127 -22.78 -8.88 -4.87
C ALA A 127 -24.30 -9.12 -4.95
N THR A 128 -24.72 -10.15 -5.68
CA THR A 128 -26.08 -10.65 -5.57
C THR A 128 -26.19 -11.25 -4.18
N ASN A 129 -26.87 -10.54 -3.30
CA ASN A 129 -27.38 -11.08 -2.05
C ASN A 129 -28.20 -12.34 -2.37
N GLY A 130 -27.56 -13.51 -2.25
CA GLY A 130 -28.25 -14.79 -2.26
C GLY A 130 -28.95 -14.98 -0.93
N THR A 131 -30.14 -14.43 -0.80
CA THR A 131 -31.16 -14.94 0.12
C THR A 131 -31.84 -16.12 -0.59
N GLY A 132 -31.82 -17.29 0.02
CA GLY A 132 -32.50 -18.47 -0.49
C GLY A 132 -32.14 -19.72 0.31
N LEU A 133 -32.92 -19.94 1.38
CA LEU A 133 -33.20 -21.16 2.15
C LEU A 133 -32.16 -22.30 2.14
#